data_AF-A0A2S7K9A9-F1
#
_entry.id   AF-A0A2S7K9A9-F1
#
_cell.length_a   1.000
_cell.length_b   1.000
_cell.length_c   1.000
_cell.angle_alpha   90.00
_cell.angle_beta   90.00
_cell.angle_gamma   90.00
#
_symmetry.space_group_name_H-M   'P 1'
#
loop_
_entity.id
_entity.type
_entity.pdbx_description
1 polymer ?
#
loop_
_entity_poly.entity_id
_entity_poly.type
_entity_poly.pdbx_seq_one_letter_code
_entity_poly.pdbx_strand_id
1 'polypeptide(L)'
;MFALSGCAQQASSPGADAPSGEEPAMPDNGDCPVIDSRDWKAWVNAMPGPGAETTLIVEGAVDMPTPGYTFSWEAGMADRSAVPAQRLHLTATAPDGMVTQVITTENVRYEGPAIAKEYRAAAVMCGDELLAEITDVVTAE
;
A
#
# COMPACT_ATOMS: atom_id res chain seq x y z
N MET A 1 13.56 -51.62 -56.37
CA MET A 1 13.56 -52.04 -54.96
C MET A 1 13.56 -50.78 -54.11
N PHE A 2 12.42 -50.54 -53.44
CA PHE A 2 12.10 -49.63 -52.33
C PHE A 2 12.59 -48.17 -52.29
N ALA A 3 11.60 -47.30 -52.03
CA ALA A 3 11.63 -45.85 -51.92
C ALA A 3 12.18 -45.35 -50.57
N LEU A 4 12.60 -44.07 -50.54
CA LEU A 4 12.75 -43.27 -49.32
C LEU A 4 12.12 -41.87 -49.51
N SER A 5 11.31 -41.51 -48.52
CA SER A 5 10.41 -40.36 -48.39
C SER A 5 11.08 -39.11 -47.79
N GLY A 6 10.41 -37.96 -47.99
CA GLY A 6 10.25 -36.86 -47.01
C GLY A 6 11.25 -35.71 -47.14
N CYS A 7 10.93 -34.42 -46.93
CA CYS A 7 9.70 -33.74 -46.55
C CYS A 7 9.71 -32.32 -47.16
N ALA A 8 8.56 -31.86 -47.63
CA ALA A 8 8.29 -30.44 -47.86
C ALA A 8 8.07 -29.76 -46.50
N GLN A 9 8.85 -28.74 -46.17
CA GLN A 9 8.56 -27.86 -45.03
C GLN A 9 8.17 -26.48 -45.55
N GLN A 10 6.95 -26.10 -45.20
CA GLN A 10 6.18 -24.99 -45.74
C GLN A 10 6.68 -23.65 -45.17
N ALA A 11 6.61 -22.64 -46.04
CA ALA A 11 6.95 -21.25 -45.74
C ALA A 11 6.04 -20.65 -44.66
N SER A 12 6.64 -19.78 -43.87
CA SER A 12 6.10 -19.06 -42.72
C SER A 12 4.84 -18.26 -43.04
N SER A 13 3.83 -18.38 -42.19
CA SER A 13 2.76 -17.37 -42.05
C SER A 13 3.21 -16.28 -41.07
N PRO A 14 3.19 -14.99 -41.44
CA PRO A 14 3.12 -13.93 -40.45
C PRO A 14 1.64 -13.79 -40.04
N GLY A 15 1.32 -14.22 -38.82
CA GLY A 15 0.11 -13.79 -38.16
C GLY A 15 0.17 -12.29 -37.96
N ALA A 16 -0.81 -11.59 -38.50
CA ALA A 16 -1.02 -10.18 -38.24
C ALA A 16 -1.47 -10.03 -36.78
N ASP A 17 -0.56 -9.60 -35.91
CA ASP A 17 -0.89 -9.04 -34.60
C ASP A 17 -1.81 -7.83 -34.81
N ALA A 18 -3.07 -7.99 -34.42
CA ALA A 18 -3.97 -6.87 -34.20
C ALA A 18 -3.43 -6.08 -32.99
N PRO A 19 -3.44 -4.73 -33.02
CA PRO A 19 -3.11 -3.97 -31.82
C PRO A 19 -4.22 -4.23 -30.80
N SER A 20 -3.89 -5.03 -29.79
CA SER A 20 -4.69 -5.15 -28.57
C SER A 20 -4.82 -3.74 -28.01
N GLY A 21 -6.05 -3.30 -27.77
CA GLY A 21 -6.31 -2.02 -27.14
C GLY A 21 -5.49 -1.92 -25.86
N GLU A 22 -4.79 -0.81 -25.70
CA GLU A 22 -4.30 -0.36 -24.39
C GLU A 22 -5.52 -0.18 -23.49
N GLU A 23 -5.90 -1.26 -22.80
CA GLU A 23 -6.56 -1.15 -21.52
C GLU A 23 -5.65 -0.28 -20.64
N PRO A 24 -6.16 0.78 -20.01
CA PRO A 24 -5.35 1.56 -19.10
C PRO A 24 -4.83 0.60 -18.03
N ALA A 25 -3.51 0.42 -18.00
CA ALA A 25 -2.84 -0.32 -16.95
C ALA A 25 -3.26 0.33 -15.63
N MET A 26 -4.05 -0.40 -14.84
CA MET A 26 -4.26 -0.04 -13.45
C MET A 26 -2.87 0.09 -12.82
N PRO A 27 -2.58 1.14 -12.04
CA PRO A 27 -1.28 1.27 -11.42
C PRO A 27 -0.98 0.01 -10.62
N ASP A 28 0.18 -0.58 -10.91
CA ASP A 28 0.73 -1.70 -10.17
C ASP A 28 0.78 -1.28 -8.70
N ASN A 29 -0.01 -1.92 -7.84
CA ASN A 29 -0.04 -1.63 -6.39
C ASN A 29 1.31 -1.99 -5.70
N GLY A 30 2.35 -2.31 -6.48
CA GLY A 30 3.69 -2.63 -6.01
C GLY A 30 4.62 -1.41 -5.82
N ASP A 31 4.39 -0.30 -6.55
CA ASP A 31 5.24 0.89 -6.42
C ASP A 31 4.58 1.92 -5.50
N CYS A 32 5.21 2.16 -4.35
CA CYS A 32 4.80 3.23 -3.44
C CYS A 32 5.18 4.59 -4.04
N PRO A 33 4.23 5.49 -4.33
CA PRO A 33 4.55 6.80 -4.91
C PRO A 33 5.03 7.82 -3.85
N VAL A 34 5.19 7.42 -2.58
CA VAL A 34 5.66 8.30 -1.51
C VAL A 34 7.15 8.57 -1.70
N ILE A 35 7.53 9.85 -1.70
CA ILE A 35 8.92 10.29 -1.85
C ILE A 35 9.64 10.26 -0.51
N ASP A 36 8.97 10.74 0.54
CA ASP A 36 9.48 10.81 1.90
C ASP A 36 8.32 10.80 2.91
N SER A 37 8.59 10.48 4.17
CA SER A 37 7.58 10.51 5.22
C SER A 37 8.13 10.93 6.58
N ARG A 38 7.30 11.58 7.40
CA ARG A 38 7.73 12.19 8.66
C ARG A 38 6.58 12.37 9.65
N ASP A 39 6.95 12.82 10.85
CA ASP A 39 6.03 13.24 11.92
C ASP A 39 5.05 12.15 12.38
N TRP A 40 5.50 10.90 12.28
CA TRP A 40 4.71 9.73 12.64
C TRP A 40 4.50 9.60 14.14
N LYS A 41 3.26 9.31 14.54
CA LYS A 41 2.85 9.03 15.91
C LYS A 41 1.75 7.97 15.90
N ALA A 42 1.75 7.14 16.93
CA ALA A 42 0.77 6.09 17.12
C ALA A 42 0.30 6.07 18.57
N TRP A 43 -0.98 5.89 18.78
CA TRP A 43 -1.52 5.69 20.13
C TRP A 43 -2.80 4.85 20.09
N VAL A 44 -3.06 4.17 21.20
CA VAL A 44 -4.33 3.50 21.45
C VAL A 44 -5.24 4.48 22.16
N ASN A 45 -6.39 4.77 21.56
CA ASN A 45 -7.45 5.53 22.21
C ASN A 45 -8.35 4.56 22.99
N ALA A 46 -8.28 4.63 24.32
CA ALA A 46 -9.00 3.77 25.25
C ALA A 46 -10.08 4.55 26.02
N MET A 47 -10.92 5.30 25.30
CA MET A 47 -11.99 6.09 25.93
C MET A 47 -12.81 5.25 26.92
N PRO A 48 -12.97 5.69 28.18
CA PRO A 48 -13.74 4.95 29.17
C PRO A 48 -15.25 5.05 28.87
N GLY A 49 -15.95 3.92 28.93
CA GLY A 49 -17.41 3.91 28.81
C GLY A 49 -17.99 2.51 28.64
N PRO A 50 -19.25 2.28 29.02
CA PRO A 50 -19.93 1.02 28.72
C PRO A 50 -20.04 0.83 27.20
N GLY A 51 -19.40 -0.22 26.68
CA GLY A 51 -19.35 -0.51 25.24
C GLY A 51 -18.29 0.25 24.47
N ALA A 52 -17.32 0.89 25.15
CA ALA A 52 -16.23 1.56 24.47
C ALA A 52 -15.32 0.56 23.74
N GLU A 53 -15.06 0.83 22.47
CA GLU A 53 -14.13 0.09 21.64
C GLU A 53 -12.80 0.83 21.60
N THR A 54 -11.72 0.14 21.94
CA THR A 54 -10.37 0.70 21.86
C THR A 54 -9.95 0.80 20.40
N THR A 55 -9.48 1.97 19.96
CA THR A 55 -9.02 2.18 18.58
C THR A 55 -7.51 2.43 18.55
N LEU A 56 -6.83 1.89 17.55
CA LEU A 56 -5.46 2.25 17.22
C LEU A 56 -5.52 3.41 16.22
N ILE A 57 -4.87 4.52 16.57
CA ILE A 57 -4.75 5.68 15.71
C ILE A 57 -3.28 5.83 15.33
N VAL A 58 -3.02 6.01 14.03
CA VAL A 58 -1.69 6.33 13.51
C VAL A 58 -1.80 7.54 12.60
N GLU A 59 -0.96 8.54 12.83
CA GLU A 59 -0.93 9.78 12.04
C GLU A 59 0.50 10.07 11.61
N GLY A 60 0.64 10.65 10.43
CA GLY A 60 1.92 11.14 9.91
C GLY A 60 1.73 11.99 8.67
N ALA A 61 2.84 12.40 8.09
CA ALA A 61 2.88 13.18 6.87
C ALA A 61 3.70 12.44 5.80
N VAL A 62 3.22 12.48 4.55
CA VAL A 62 3.88 11.90 3.38
C VAL A 62 4.07 12.95 2.31
N ASP A 63 5.23 12.93 1.66
CA ASP A 63 5.53 13.78 0.52
C ASP A 63 5.21 13.05 -0.78
N MET A 64 4.33 13.64 -1.58
CA MET A 64 3.84 13.09 -2.84
C MET A 64 4.41 13.85 -4.02
N PRO A 65 4.62 13.21 -5.19
CA PRO A 65 5.19 13.87 -6.37
C PRO A 65 4.28 14.95 -6.96
N THR A 66 2.97 14.81 -6.78
CA THR A 66 1.95 15.78 -7.22
C THR A 66 0.86 15.90 -6.16
N PRO A 67 0.10 17.01 -6.12
CA PRO A 67 -1.09 17.11 -5.28
C PRO A 67 -2.22 16.23 -5.82
N GLY A 68 -3.21 15.92 -4.98
CA GLY A 68 -4.46 15.27 -5.37
C GLY A 68 -4.49 13.75 -5.20
N TYR A 69 -3.46 13.15 -4.62
CA TYR A 69 -3.50 11.74 -4.25
C TYR A 69 -4.61 11.48 -3.23
N THR A 70 -5.23 10.30 -3.36
CA THR A 70 -6.17 9.78 -2.35
C THR A 70 -5.50 8.65 -1.59
N PHE A 71 -5.75 8.56 -0.29
CA PHE A 71 -5.13 7.56 0.57
C PHE A 71 -6.18 6.60 1.14
N SER A 72 -5.85 5.32 1.13
CA SER A 72 -6.60 4.27 1.84
C SER A 72 -5.68 3.49 2.75
N TRP A 73 -6.27 2.90 3.80
CA TRP A 73 -5.53 2.14 4.80
C TRP A 73 -6.09 0.74 4.96
N GLU A 74 -5.20 -0.23 5.14
CA GLU A 74 -5.54 -1.61 5.45
C GLU A 74 -4.72 -2.10 6.64
N ALA A 75 -5.38 -2.76 7.60
CA ALA A 75 -4.69 -3.41 8.70
C ALA A 75 -4.11 -4.75 8.23
N GLY A 76 -2.80 -4.86 8.20
CA GLY A 76 -2.07 -6.08 7.87
C GLY A 76 -1.99 -7.07 9.03
N MET A 77 -1.29 -8.18 8.81
CA MET A 77 -1.02 -9.16 9.87
C MET A 77 -0.14 -8.55 10.96
N ALA A 78 -0.61 -8.65 12.20
CA ALA A 78 0.21 -8.43 13.38
C ALA A 78 1.02 -9.68 13.74
N ASP A 79 2.16 -9.46 14.40
CA ASP A 79 2.93 -10.54 15.00
C ASP A 79 2.12 -11.24 16.13
N ARG A 80 2.40 -12.52 16.38
CA ARG A 80 1.74 -13.37 17.39
C ARG A 80 2.35 -13.24 18.79
N SER A 81 3.12 -12.19 19.03
CA SER A 81 3.71 -11.88 20.33
C SER A 81 2.67 -11.36 21.32
N ALA A 82 2.99 -11.45 22.62
CA ALA A 82 2.12 -10.93 23.68
C ALA A 82 1.90 -9.40 23.59
N VAL A 83 2.90 -8.68 23.07
CA VAL A 83 2.84 -7.25 22.74
C VAL A 83 3.12 -7.13 21.24
N PRO A 84 2.08 -7.14 20.39
CA PRO A 84 2.25 -7.31 18.95
C PRO A 84 2.86 -6.07 18.30
N ALA A 85 3.50 -6.28 17.14
CA ALA A 85 3.77 -5.22 16.18
C ALA A 85 2.68 -5.25 15.11
N GLN A 86 1.90 -4.17 14.99
CA GLN A 86 0.83 -4.05 13.99
C GLN A 86 1.40 -3.53 12.68
N ARG A 87 1.12 -4.20 11.56
CA ARG A 87 1.43 -3.69 10.21
C ARG A 87 0.23 -2.96 9.65
N LEU A 88 0.43 -1.76 9.13
CA LEU A 88 -0.59 -0.94 8.49
C LEU A 88 -0.13 -0.65 7.08
N HIS A 89 -0.96 -0.92 6.09
CA HIS A 89 -0.66 -0.67 4.68
C HIS A 89 -1.38 0.61 4.25
N LEU A 90 -0.59 1.59 3.82
CA LEU A 90 -1.04 2.83 3.20
C LEU A 90 -0.98 2.65 1.69
N THR A 91 -2.12 2.78 1.02
CA THR A 91 -2.21 2.77 -0.44
C THR A 91 -2.51 4.19 -0.91
N ALA A 92 -1.71 4.68 -1.86
CA ALA A 92 -1.87 6.00 -2.45
C ALA A 92 -2.32 5.87 -3.91
N THR A 93 -3.50 6.38 -4.21
CA THR A 93 -4.08 6.39 -5.55
C THR A 93 -3.82 7.73 -6.22
N ALA A 94 -3.21 7.70 -7.41
CA ALA A 94 -2.91 8.90 -8.18
C ALA A 94 -4.20 9.64 -8.62
N PRO A 95 -4.16 10.98 -8.70
CA PRO A 95 -5.27 11.76 -9.24
C PRO A 95 -5.44 11.54 -10.75
N ASP A 96 -6.68 11.65 -11.23
CA ASP A 96 -6.98 11.61 -12.66
C ASP A 96 -6.66 12.96 -13.34
N GLY A 97 -6.19 12.89 -14.59
CA GLY A 97 -6.01 14.04 -15.46
C GLY A 97 -4.70 14.82 -15.26
N MET A 98 -4.64 16.03 -15.81
CA MET A 98 -3.45 16.87 -15.71
C MET A 98 -3.39 17.56 -14.35
N VAL A 99 -2.34 17.24 -13.59
CA VAL A 99 -2.02 17.88 -12.31
C VAL A 99 -0.68 18.63 -12.39
N THR A 100 -0.50 19.58 -11.48
CA THR A 100 0.76 20.32 -11.34
C THR A 100 1.87 19.41 -10.81
N GLN A 101 3.06 19.50 -11.39
CA GLN A 101 4.23 18.71 -10.99
C GLN A 101 4.97 19.40 -9.84
N VAL A 102 4.39 19.34 -8.64
CA VAL A 102 4.93 19.96 -7.42
C VAL A 102 4.81 18.99 -6.26
N ILE A 103 5.92 18.79 -5.55
CA ILE A 103 5.95 17.95 -4.34
C ILE A 103 5.01 18.55 -3.29
N THR A 104 4.09 17.74 -2.81
CA THR A 104 3.05 18.16 -1.86
C THR A 104 3.07 17.27 -0.63
N THR A 105 3.10 17.88 0.54
CA THR A 105 2.96 17.15 1.81
C THR A 105 1.49 16.94 2.13
N GLU A 106 1.10 15.68 2.34
CA GLU A 106 -0.24 15.27 2.71
C GLU A 106 -0.23 14.64 4.11
N ASN A 107 -1.21 15.01 4.95
CA ASN A 107 -1.37 14.38 6.26
C ASN A 107 -2.25 13.15 6.12
N VAL A 108 -1.77 12.02 6.63
CA VAL A 108 -2.47 10.74 6.58
C VAL A 108 -2.80 10.26 7.99
N ARG A 109 -3.99 9.68 8.13
CA ARG A 109 -4.49 9.17 9.41
C ARG A 109 -5.16 7.82 9.22
N TYR A 110 -4.65 6.82 9.93
CA TYR A 110 -5.33 5.56 10.16
C TYR A 110 -6.13 5.64 11.46
N GLU A 111 -7.33 5.09 11.43
CA GLU A 111 -8.13 4.83 12.62
C GLU A 111 -8.85 3.49 12.45
N GLY A 112 -8.65 2.57 13.39
CA GLY A 112 -9.27 1.25 13.32
C GLY A 112 -9.27 0.54 14.67
N PRO A 113 -9.90 -0.65 14.75
CA PRO A 113 -10.01 -1.39 16.00
C PRO A 113 -8.62 -1.80 16.50
N ALA A 114 -8.35 -1.57 17.78
CA ALA A 114 -7.15 -2.08 18.42
C ALA A 114 -7.30 -3.58 18.70
N ILE A 115 -6.37 -4.38 18.20
CA ILE A 115 -6.29 -5.83 18.45
C ILE A 115 -5.62 -6.17 19.79
N ALA A 116 -4.92 -5.21 20.39
CA ALA A 116 -4.24 -5.31 21.66
C ALA A 116 -4.31 -3.99 22.44
N LYS A 117 -4.14 -4.05 23.76
CA LYS A 117 -4.08 -2.87 24.63
C LYS A 117 -2.75 -2.12 24.51
N GLU A 118 -1.69 -2.88 24.28
CA GLU A 118 -0.31 -2.40 24.17
C GLU A 118 0.28 -2.95 22.88
N TYR A 119 1.12 -2.16 22.23
CA TYR A 119 1.83 -2.54 21.02
C TYR A 119 3.32 -2.32 21.22
N ARG A 120 4.13 -3.22 20.66
CA ARG A 120 5.58 -3.03 20.61
C ARG A 120 5.94 -1.99 19.55
N ALA A 121 5.19 -2.01 18.45
CA ALA A 121 5.34 -1.07 17.36
C ALA A 121 4.08 -1.00 16.48
N ALA A 122 3.92 0.12 15.78
CA ALA A 122 3.10 0.22 14.59
C ALA A 122 4.02 0.46 13.38
N ALA A 123 4.00 -0.46 12.41
CA ALA A 123 4.78 -0.38 11.18
C ALA A 123 3.88 0.09 10.04
N VAL A 124 4.21 1.24 9.46
CA VAL A 124 3.52 1.81 8.29
C VAL A 124 4.25 1.37 7.03
N MET A 125 3.54 0.61 6.20
CA MET A 125 4.00 0.06 4.94
C MET A 125 3.30 0.78 3.78
N CYS A 126 3.97 0.89 2.64
CA CYS A 126 3.38 1.31 1.38
C CYS A 126 3.99 0.46 0.28
N GLY A 127 3.17 -0.32 -0.42
CA GLY A 127 3.69 -1.46 -1.20
C GLY A 127 4.55 -2.37 -0.33
N ASP A 128 5.78 -2.63 -0.79
CA ASP A 128 6.81 -3.38 -0.05
C ASP A 128 7.75 -2.51 0.79
N GLU A 129 7.57 -1.19 0.77
CA GLU A 129 8.43 -0.24 1.48
C GLU A 129 7.93 0.04 2.91
N LEU A 130 8.85 0.04 3.87
CA LEU A 130 8.58 0.48 5.24
C LEU A 130 8.79 1.99 5.34
N LEU A 131 7.69 2.75 5.42
CA LEU A 131 7.74 4.20 5.58
C LEU A 131 8.16 4.60 7.00
N ALA A 132 7.63 3.91 8.01
CA ALA A 132 7.94 4.17 9.41
C ALA A 132 7.72 2.97 10.32
N GLU A 133 8.56 2.83 11.35
CA GLU A 133 8.32 1.96 12.50
C GLU A 133 8.21 2.83 13.77
N ILE A 134 7.01 2.87 14.35
CA ILE A 134 6.70 3.68 15.52
C ILE A 134 6.74 2.77 16.75
N THR A 135 7.80 2.89 17.56
CA THR A 135 8.00 2.04 18.75
C THR A 135 7.40 2.62 20.02
N ASP A 136 7.13 3.93 20.04
CA ASP A 136 6.48 4.62 21.15
C ASP A 136 4.97 4.67 20.92
N VAL A 137 4.29 3.54 21.15
CA VAL A 137 2.82 3.44 21.05
C VAL A 137 2.23 3.58 22.44
N VAL A 138 1.75 4.79 22.74
CA VAL A 138 1.15 5.10 24.04
C VAL A 138 -0.33 4.76 24.08
N THR A 139 -0.87 4.53 25.27
CA THR A 139 -2.33 4.45 25.49
C THR A 139 -2.82 5.78 26.02
N ALA A 140 -3.78 6.39 25.32
CA ALA A 140 -4.51 7.58 25.76
C ALA A 140 -5.85 7.16 26.37
N GLU A 141 -6.14 7.66 27.58
CA GLU A 141 -7.32 7.33 28.39
C GLU A 141 -8.26 8.54 28.52
#